data_AF-A0A2K1EF43-F1
#
_entry.id   AF-A0A2K1EF43-F1
#
_cell.length_a   1.000
_cell.length_b   1.000
_cell.length_c   1.000
_cell.angle_alpha   90.00
_cell.angle_beta   90.00
_cell.angle_gamma   90.00
#
_symmetry.space_group_name_H-M   'P 1'
#
loop_
_entity.id
_entity.type
_entity.pdbx_description
1 polymer ?
#
loop_
_entity_poly.entity_id
_entity_poly.type
_entity_poly.pdbx_seq_one_letter_code
_entity_poly.pdbx_strand_id
1 'polypeptide(L)'
;MDWLRELLEGQGVPADKITAITKGVEDKYTGYVPKRRFDEINDAKKQLEGDLKERDKQLTDLQKAAGDVPALQEQITKLQEDNKAATDKYENDMKELRLNTALKMALSGQVHNADIVAKLLDKTKIELDDNGAIKNGLDDQLTGLRESDGFLFVPKEDPKPGFQPKGATPADGAGGKQDPGKGEPNYGKIAAQNKSADNEGLSKARESYFQ
;
A
#
# COMPACT_ATOMS: atom_id res chain seq x y z
N MET A 1 0.23 7.83 -6.41
CA MET A 1 0.27 7.77 -7.89
C MET A 1 0.27 9.19 -8.48
N ASP A 2 0.95 10.13 -7.85
CA ASP A 2 0.72 11.55 -8.08
C ASP A 2 1.25 12.01 -9.45
N TRP A 3 2.34 11.38 -9.91
CA TRP A 3 2.89 11.56 -11.25
C TRP A 3 1.89 11.26 -12.38
N LEU A 4 1.00 10.27 -12.19
CA LEU A 4 0.00 9.88 -13.20
C LEU A 4 -1.15 10.89 -13.23
N ARG A 5 -1.54 11.43 -12.06
CA ARG A 5 -2.54 12.49 -11.97
C ARG A 5 -2.05 13.77 -12.63
N GLU A 6 -0.84 14.22 -12.31
CA GLU A 6 -0.22 15.42 -12.89
C GLU A 6 -0.10 15.30 -14.43
N LEU A 7 0.27 14.13 -14.94
CA LEU A 7 0.33 13.87 -16.38
C LEU A 7 -1.05 14.03 -17.03
N LEU A 8 -2.10 13.42 -16.45
CA LEU A 8 -3.44 13.44 -17.00
C LEU A 8 -4.09 14.83 -16.90
N GLU A 9 -3.82 15.58 -15.82
CA GLU A 9 -4.22 16.98 -15.68
C GLU A 9 -3.56 17.85 -16.76
N GLY A 10 -2.26 17.67 -17.00
CA GLY A 10 -1.53 18.37 -18.06
C GLY A 10 -2.02 18.05 -19.48
N GLN A 11 -2.70 16.92 -19.69
CA GLN A 11 -3.35 16.55 -20.95
C GLN A 11 -4.82 17.03 -21.03
N GLY A 12 -5.31 17.74 -20.01
CA GLY A 12 -6.68 18.27 -19.99
C GLY A 12 -7.76 17.21 -19.76
N VAL A 13 -7.41 16.08 -19.13
CA VAL A 13 -8.38 15.04 -18.80
C VAL A 13 -9.30 15.52 -17.66
N PRO A 14 -10.63 15.35 -17.75
CA PRO A 14 -11.56 15.73 -16.69
C PRO A 14 -11.29 15.00 -15.35
N ALA A 15 -11.41 15.71 -14.23
CA ALA A 15 -11.05 15.20 -12.89
C ALA A 15 -11.79 13.91 -12.47
N ASP A 16 -13.04 13.73 -12.92
CA ASP A 16 -13.84 12.52 -12.72
C ASP A 16 -13.23 11.30 -13.45
N LYS A 17 -12.68 11.51 -14.65
CA LYS A 17 -11.97 10.48 -15.43
C LYS A 17 -10.59 10.20 -14.85
N ILE A 18 -9.86 11.22 -14.40
CA ILE A 18 -8.56 11.05 -13.74
C ILE A 18 -8.69 10.15 -12.53
N THR A 19 -9.71 10.36 -11.71
CA THR A 19 -9.96 9.56 -10.51
C THR A 19 -10.27 8.10 -10.86
N ALA A 20 -11.11 7.86 -11.87
CA ALA A 20 -11.44 6.52 -12.33
C ALA A 20 -10.24 5.78 -12.96
N ILE A 21 -9.44 6.47 -13.78
CA ILE A 21 -8.23 5.93 -14.42
C ILE A 21 -7.18 5.62 -13.37
N THR A 22 -6.88 6.55 -12.46
CA THR A 22 -5.88 6.34 -11.41
C THR A 22 -6.25 5.14 -10.53
N LYS A 23 -7.53 5.04 -10.12
CA LYS A 23 -8.01 3.91 -9.34
C LYS A 23 -7.95 2.60 -10.12
N GLY A 24 -8.31 2.58 -11.40
CA GLY A 24 -8.22 1.39 -12.24
C GLY A 24 -6.77 0.92 -12.46
N VAL A 25 -5.82 1.86 -12.53
CA VAL A 25 -4.39 1.53 -12.62
C VAL A 25 -3.88 1.03 -11.27
N GLU A 26 -4.24 1.64 -10.14
CA GLU A 26 -3.93 1.09 -8.82
C GLU A 26 -4.51 -0.33 -8.68
N ASP A 27 -5.81 -0.53 -8.85
CA ASP A 27 -6.45 -1.84 -8.66
C ASP A 27 -5.89 -2.95 -9.58
N LYS A 28 -5.50 -2.62 -10.82
CA LYS A 28 -5.03 -3.63 -11.81
C LYS A 28 -3.52 -3.78 -11.91
N TYR A 29 -2.76 -2.79 -11.48
CA TYR A 29 -1.31 -2.75 -11.63
C TYR A 29 -0.57 -2.50 -10.30
N THR A 30 -1.24 -2.65 -9.15
CA THR A 30 -0.54 -2.73 -7.86
C THR A 30 0.44 -3.91 -7.90
N GLY A 31 1.74 -3.63 -7.75
CA GLY A 31 2.81 -4.63 -7.84
C GLY A 31 3.33 -4.90 -9.26
N TYR A 32 2.79 -4.25 -10.29
CA TYR A 32 3.29 -4.39 -11.65
C TYR A 32 4.62 -3.65 -11.83
N VAL A 33 5.69 -4.41 -12.02
CA VAL A 33 6.98 -3.88 -12.47
C VAL A 33 6.96 -3.88 -14.01
N PRO A 34 7.13 -2.72 -14.69
CA PRO A 34 7.19 -2.69 -16.14
C PRO A 34 8.24 -3.67 -16.66
N LYS A 35 7.89 -4.44 -17.69
CA LYS A 35 8.77 -5.50 -18.22
C LYS A 35 10.20 -5.01 -18.46
N ARG A 36 10.37 -3.79 -19.00
CA ARG A 36 11.70 -3.16 -19.18
C ARG A 36 12.47 -3.01 -17.85
N ARG A 37 11.81 -2.58 -16.76
CA ARG A 37 12.45 -2.46 -15.44
C ARG A 37 12.75 -3.82 -14.82
N PHE A 38 11.88 -4.80 -15.02
CA PHE A 38 12.13 -6.16 -14.58
C PHE A 38 13.31 -6.77 -15.34
N ASP A 39 13.34 -6.63 -16.66
CA ASP A 39 14.42 -7.09 -17.53
C ASP A 39 15.74 -6.39 -17.15
N GLU A 40 15.75 -5.07 -16.94
CA GLU A 40 16.92 -4.31 -16.44
C GLU A 40 17.45 -4.86 -15.11
N ILE A 41 16.57 -5.08 -14.12
CA ILE A 41 16.97 -5.62 -12.80
C ILE A 41 17.45 -7.07 -12.92
N ASN A 42 16.80 -7.88 -13.73
CA ASN A 42 17.14 -9.29 -13.91
C ASN A 42 18.47 -9.44 -14.66
N ASP A 43 18.72 -8.59 -15.67
CA ASP A 43 19.99 -8.56 -16.39
C ASP A 43 21.12 -8.04 -15.49
N ALA A 44 20.87 -7.01 -14.68
CA ALA A 44 21.82 -6.55 -13.66
C ALA A 44 22.13 -7.65 -12.63
N LYS A 45 21.12 -8.41 -12.19
CA LYS A 45 21.29 -9.57 -11.29
C LYS A 45 22.15 -10.65 -11.94
N LYS A 46 21.86 -11.03 -13.18
CA LYS A 46 22.66 -12.03 -13.93
C LYS A 46 24.10 -11.56 -14.13
N GLN A 47 24.29 -10.28 -14.41
CA GLN A 47 25.63 -9.71 -14.55
C GLN A 47 26.40 -9.78 -13.23
N LEU A 48 25.79 -9.38 -12.11
CA LEU A 48 26.39 -9.47 -10.78
C LEU A 48 26.71 -10.92 -10.37
N GLU A 49 25.82 -11.87 -10.67
CA GLU A 49 26.07 -13.30 -10.47
C GLU A 49 27.22 -13.81 -11.34
N GLY A 50 27.35 -13.30 -12.57
CA GLY A 50 28.47 -13.59 -13.47
C GLY A 50 29.79 -13.05 -12.94
N ASP A 51 29.81 -11.79 -12.49
CA ASP A 51 30.98 -11.13 -11.92
C ASP A 51 31.46 -11.83 -10.64
N LEU A 52 30.53 -12.31 -9.80
CA LEU A 52 30.84 -13.12 -8.61
C LEU A 52 31.52 -14.45 -8.99
N LYS A 53 30.99 -15.15 -10.00
CA LYS A 53 31.60 -16.40 -10.48
C LYS A 53 32.98 -16.18 -11.09
N GLU A 54 33.16 -15.11 -11.86
CA GLU A 54 34.46 -14.74 -12.43
C GLU A 54 35.46 -14.38 -11.32
N ARG A 55 35.02 -13.65 -10.29
CA ARG A 55 35.83 -13.36 -9.09
C ARG A 55 36.25 -14.62 -8.34
N ASP A 56 35.32 -15.56 -8.12
CA ASP A 56 35.65 -16.84 -7.47
C ASP A 56 36.63 -17.67 -8.29
N LYS A 57 36.49 -17.64 -9.62
CA LYS A 57 37.46 -18.27 -10.52
C LYS A 57 38.82 -17.60 -10.43
N GLN A 58 38.89 -16.27 -10.46
CA GLN A 58 40.13 -15.51 -10.30
C GLN A 58 40.80 -15.78 -8.95
N LEU A 59 40.02 -15.89 -7.87
CA LEU A 59 40.52 -16.29 -6.55
C LEU A 59 41.12 -17.70 -6.60
N THR A 60 40.40 -18.66 -7.18
CA THR A 60 40.88 -20.04 -7.34
C THR A 60 42.17 -20.10 -8.18
N ASP A 61 42.25 -19.31 -9.25
CA ASP A 61 43.42 -19.28 -10.13
C ASP A 61 44.60 -18.55 -9.47
N LEU A 62 44.36 -17.49 -8.69
CA LEU A 62 45.36 -16.86 -7.82
C LEU A 62 45.87 -17.83 -6.76
N GLN A 63 45.02 -18.69 -6.20
CA GLN A 63 45.41 -19.69 -5.20
C GLN A 63 46.39 -20.71 -5.79
N LYS A 64 46.14 -21.12 -7.04
CA LYS A 64 47.02 -22.03 -7.78
C LYS A 64 48.31 -21.33 -8.22
N ALA A 65 48.23 -20.06 -8.61
CA ALA A 65 49.37 -19.28 -9.12
C ALA A 65 50.31 -18.78 -8.02
N ALA A 66 49.81 -18.52 -6.80
CA ALA A 66 50.59 -17.97 -5.69
C ALA A 66 51.62 -18.95 -5.08
N GLY A 67 51.54 -20.24 -5.39
CA GLY A 67 52.37 -21.26 -4.74
C GLY A 67 52.12 -21.36 -3.23
N ASP A 68 53.05 -22.01 -2.51
CA ASP A 68 52.97 -22.37 -1.09
C ASP A 68 53.21 -21.16 -0.15
N VAL A 69 52.44 -20.08 -0.32
CA VAL A 69 52.37 -18.97 0.63
C VAL A 69 51.10 -19.18 1.46
N PRO A 70 51.18 -19.81 2.64
CA PRO A 70 50.00 -20.26 3.40
C PRO A 70 49.01 -19.13 3.68
N ALA A 71 49.53 -17.92 3.91
CA ALA A 71 48.72 -16.72 4.16
C ALA A 71 47.84 -16.30 2.97
N LEU A 72 48.30 -16.50 1.73
CA LEU A 72 47.51 -16.17 0.53
C LEU A 72 46.45 -17.24 0.26
N GLN A 73 46.76 -18.52 0.46
CA GLN A 73 45.77 -19.59 0.35
C GLN A 73 44.67 -19.50 1.41
N GLU A 74 45.03 -19.12 2.64
CA GLU A 74 44.08 -18.91 3.73
C GLU A 74 43.15 -17.72 3.44
N GLN A 75 43.69 -16.59 2.93
CA GLN A 75 42.87 -15.45 2.51
C GLN A 75 41.93 -15.79 1.36
N ILE A 76 42.36 -16.62 0.39
CA ILE A 76 41.52 -17.01 -0.74
C ILE A 76 40.38 -17.92 -0.29
N THR A 77 40.67 -18.92 0.54
CA THR A 77 39.64 -19.80 1.11
C THR A 77 38.60 -18.96 1.88
N LYS A 78 39.07 -18.01 2.70
CA LYS A 78 38.20 -17.09 3.44
C LYS A 78 37.34 -16.23 2.51
N LEU A 79 37.90 -15.67 1.44
CA LEU A 79 37.14 -14.87 0.47
C LEU A 79 36.09 -15.70 -0.28
N GLN A 80 36.38 -16.95 -0.60
CA GLN A 80 35.40 -17.87 -1.22
C GLN A 80 34.26 -18.21 -0.26
N GLU A 81 34.56 -18.46 1.01
CA GLU A 81 33.55 -18.69 2.06
C GLU A 81 32.69 -17.43 2.28
N ASP A 82 33.32 -16.26 2.37
CA ASP A 82 32.63 -14.97 2.53
C ASP A 82 31.72 -14.66 1.33
N ASN A 83 32.16 -14.92 0.09
CA ASN A 83 31.34 -14.75 -1.13
C ASN A 83 30.14 -15.70 -1.15
N LYS A 84 30.34 -16.96 -0.76
CA LYS A 84 29.25 -17.95 -0.66
C LYS A 84 28.23 -17.50 0.40
N ALA A 85 28.70 -17.13 1.58
CA ALA A 85 27.85 -16.64 2.67
C ALA A 85 27.09 -15.36 2.27
N ALA A 86 27.74 -14.44 1.55
CA ALA A 86 27.10 -13.22 1.05
C ALA A 86 26.02 -13.53 0.00
N THR A 87 26.26 -14.49 -0.89
CA THR A 87 25.29 -14.93 -1.90
C THR A 87 24.07 -15.57 -1.24
N ASP A 88 24.30 -16.52 -0.34
CA ASP A 88 23.22 -17.21 0.39
C ASP A 88 22.39 -16.21 1.22
N LYS A 89 23.06 -15.24 1.88
CA LYS A 89 22.39 -14.16 2.61
C LYS A 89 21.55 -13.28 1.68
N TYR A 90 22.10 -12.86 0.54
CA TYR A 90 21.38 -12.02 -0.41
C TYR A 90 20.13 -12.73 -0.96
N GLU A 91 20.24 -14.02 -1.30
CA GLU A 91 19.10 -14.80 -1.77
C GLU A 91 18.01 -14.93 -0.70
N ASN A 92 18.40 -15.14 0.56
CA ASN A 92 17.46 -15.20 1.68
C ASN A 92 16.81 -13.85 1.95
N ASP A 93 17.58 -12.77 2.02
CA ASP A 93 17.10 -11.40 2.20
C ASP A 93 16.11 -11.02 1.08
N MET A 94 16.40 -11.41 -0.16
CA MET A 94 15.53 -11.15 -1.31
C MET A 94 14.22 -11.97 -1.25
N LYS A 95 14.29 -13.25 -0.86
CA LYS A 95 13.09 -14.08 -0.64
C LYS A 95 12.23 -13.50 0.47
N GLU A 96 12.84 -13.12 1.60
CA GLU A 96 12.13 -12.51 2.72
C GLU A 96 11.52 -11.16 2.34
N LEU A 97 12.25 -10.30 1.62
CA LEU A 97 11.74 -9.01 1.16
C LEU A 97 10.52 -9.18 0.25
N ARG A 98 10.58 -10.11 -0.71
CA ARG A 98 9.46 -10.42 -1.61
C ARG A 98 8.25 -10.91 -0.81
N LEU A 99 8.45 -11.86 0.09
CA LEU A 99 7.38 -12.41 0.92
C LEU A 99 6.75 -11.35 1.84
N ASN A 100 7.57 -10.56 2.53
CA ASN A 100 7.09 -9.49 3.40
C ASN A 100 6.30 -8.43 2.60
N THR A 101 6.77 -8.08 1.40
CA THR A 101 6.06 -7.13 0.53
C THR A 101 4.71 -7.68 0.09
N ALA A 102 4.69 -8.93 -0.38
CA ALA A 102 3.46 -9.61 -0.79
C ALA A 102 2.45 -9.72 0.38
N LEU A 103 2.93 -10.02 1.59
CA LEU A 103 2.11 -10.06 2.80
C LEU A 103 1.54 -8.70 3.16
N LYS A 104 2.36 -7.63 3.17
CA LYS A 104 1.87 -6.28 3.44
C LYS A 104 0.81 -5.86 2.44
N MET A 105 0.99 -6.20 1.16
CA MET A 105 0.01 -5.92 0.12
C MET A 105 -1.30 -6.68 0.33
N ALA A 106 -1.23 -7.98 0.62
CA ALA A 106 -2.41 -8.81 0.86
C ALA A 106 -3.19 -8.40 2.12
N LEU A 107 -2.48 -7.96 3.16
CA LEU A 107 -3.06 -7.54 4.44
C LEU A 107 -3.54 -6.08 4.45
N SER A 108 -3.14 -5.29 3.45
CA SER A 108 -3.47 -3.86 3.38
C SER A 108 -4.98 -3.64 3.44
N GLY A 109 -5.42 -2.78 4.37
CA GLY A 109 -6.84 -2.45 4.58
C GLY A 109 -7.69 -3.56 5.22
N GLN A 110 -7.15 -4.77 5.42
CA GLN A 110 -7.84 -5.86 6.11
C GLN A 110 -7.53 -5.91 7.61
N VAL A 111 -6.37 -5.39 8.01
CA VAL A 111 -5.86 -5.45 9.38
C VAL A 111 -5.43 -4.08 9.85
N HIS A 112 -5.51 -3.85 11.16
CA HIS A 112 -5.10 -2.57 11.76
C HIS A 112 -3.60 -2.31 11.62
N ASN A 113 -2.78 -3.37 11.66
CA ASN A 113 -1.35 -3.29 11.48
C ASN A 113 -0.81 -4.52 10.74
N ALA A 114 -0.47 -4.32 9.46
CA ALA A 114 0.05 -5.39 8.60
C ALA A 114 1.37 -5.96 9.09
N ASP A 115 2.22 -5.17 9.76
CA ASP A 115 3.51 -5.63 10.27
C ASP A 115 3.37 -6.54 11.48
N ILE A 116 2.37 -6.29 12.33
CA ILE A 116 2.08 -7.15 13.49
C ILE A 116 1.48 -8.47 13.00
N VAL A 117 0.46 -8.40 12.13
CA VAL A 117 -0.18 -9.61 11.61
C VAL A 117 0.78 -10.46 10.80
N ALA A 118 1.64 -9.86 9.96
CA ALA A 118 2.65 -10.59 9.20
C ALA A 118 3.67 -11.34 10.07
N LYS A 119 3.89 -10.92 11.33
CA LYS A 119 4.76 -11.64 12.28
C LYS A 119 4.08 -12.84 12.94
N LEU A 120 2.75 -12.86 12.98
CA LEU A 120 1.97 -13.97 13.55
C LEU A 120 1.76 -15.09 12.53
N LEU A 121 2.03 -14.83 11.25
CA LEU A 121 1.91 -15.80 10.17
C LEU A 121 3.16 -16.67 10.04
N ASP A 122 2.94 -17.95 9.81
CA ASP A 122 3.95 -18.91 9.40
C ASP A 122 4.30 -18.70 7.93
N LYS A 123 5.33 -17.88 7.74
CA LYS A 123 5.93 -17.54 6.44
C LYS A 123 6.37 -18.77 5.63
N THR A 124 6.67 -19.90 6.27
CA THR A 124 7.15 -21.11 5.58
C THR A 124 6.05 -21.85 4.84
N LYS A 125 4.79 -21.59 5.19
CA LYS A 125 3.59 -22.19 4.56
C LYS A 125 2.98 -21.31 3.48
N ILE A 126 3.55 -20.13 3.23
CA ILE A 126 3.01 -19.16 2.27
C ILE A 126 3.76 -19.32 0.94
N GLU A 127 3.03 -19.70 -0.09
CA GLU A 127 3.57 -19.86 -1.44
C GLU A 127 3.33 -18.60 -2.25
N LEU A 128 4.36 -18.12 -2.95
CA LEU A 128 4.26 -17.04 -3.93
C LEU A 128 4.10 -17.61 -5.35
N ASP A 129 3.38 -16.91 -6.20
CA ASP A 129 3.32 -17.17 -7.64
C ASP A 129 4.51 -16.55 -8.40
N ASP A 130 4.56 -16.79 -9.71
CA ASP A 130 5.64 -16.29 -10.58
C ASP A 130 5.68 -14.75 -10.67
N ASN A 131 4.58 -14.07 -10.30
CA ASN A 131 4.49 -12.61 -10.26
C ASN A 131 4.86 -12.04 -8.88
N GLY A 132 5.16 -12.91 -7.90
CA GLY A 132 5.46 -12.53 -6.52
C GLY A 132 4.23 -12.24 -5.67
N ALA A 133 3.02 -12.57 -6.14
CA ALA A 133 1.79 -12.49 -5.36
C ALA A 133 1.59 -13.78 -4.54
N ILE A 134 0.81 -13.70 -3.46
CA ILE A 134 0.52 -14.87 -2.63
C ILE A 134 -0.46 -15.79 -3.36
N LYS A 135 -0.06 -17.04 -3.54
CA LYS A 135 -0.85 -18.08 -4.20
C LYS A 135 -1.67 -18.90 -3.19
N ASN A 136 -1.02 -19.38 -2.12
CA ASN A 136 -1.62 -20.32 -1.17
C ASN A 136 -1.12 -20.05 0.27
N GLY A 137 -1.84 -20.61 1.25
CA GLY A 137 -1.40 -20.72 2.65
C GLY A 137 -1.62 -19.48 3.53
N LEU A 138 -2.03 -18.35 2.96
CA LEU A 138 -2.40 -17.15 3.72
C LEU A 138 -3.83 -17.21 4.26
N ASP A 139 -4.81 -17.60 3.44
CA ASP A 139 -6.24 -17.54 3.82
C ASP A 139 -6.58 -18.43 5.01
N ASP A 140 -6.03 -19.64 5.06
CA ASP A 140 -6.21 -20.58 6.18
C ASP A 140 -5.67 -19.98 7.49
N GLN A 141 -4.49 -19.36 7.42
CA GLN A 141 -3.85 -18.73 8.57
C GLN A 141 -4.62 -17.48 9.04
N LEU A 142 -5.13 -16.67 8.11
CA LEU A 142 -5.96 -15.51 8.46
C LEU A 142 -7.32 -15.92 9.02
N THR A 143 -7.86 -17.06 8.63
CA THR A 143 -9.10 -17.59 9.19
C THR A 143 -8.88 -18.00 10.65
N GLY A 144 -7.84 -18.79 10.93
CA GLY A 144 -7.49 -19.13 12.31
C GLY A 144 -7.15 -17.91 13.17
N LEU A 145 -6.42 -16.93 12.60
CA LEU A 145 -6.06 -15.71 13.32
C LEU A 145 -7.27 -14.81 13.61
N ARG A 146 -8.32 -14.84 12.78
CA ARG A 146 -9.58 -14.13 13.06
C ARG A 146 -10.33 -14.75 14.24
N GLU A 147 -10.24 -16.07 14.40
CA GLU A 147 -10.87 -16.80 15.50
C GLU A 147 -10.14 -16.57 16.84
N SER A 148 -8.80 -16.55 16.83
CA SER A 148 -8.00 -16.32 18.04
C SER A 148 -7.84 -14.84 18.39
N ASP A 149 -7.59 -13.98 17.40
CA ASP A 149 -7.12 -12.61 17.56
C ASP A 149 -7.89 -11.62 16.65
N GLY A 150 -9.22 -11.77 16.64
CA GLY A 150 -10.12 -10.97 15.79
C GLY A 150 -9.97 -9.44 15.92
N PHE A 151 -9.47 -8.94 17.05
CA PHE A 151 -9.20 -7.52 17.28
C PHE A 151 -8.10 -6.93 16.39
N LEU A 152 -7.29 -7.77 15.73
CA LEU A 152 -6.27 -7.33 14.77
C LEU A 152 -6.87 -6.94 13.41
N PHE A 153 -8.11 -7.36 13.13
CA PHE A 153 -8.77 -7.19 11.85
C PHE A 153 -9.72 -6.00 11.85
N VAL A 154 -9.70 -5.24 10.76
CA VAL A 154 -10.63 -4.13 10.58
C VAL A 154 -12.03 -4.71 10.34
N PRO A 155 -13.06 -4.30 11.10
CA PRO A 155 -14.43 -4.68 10.81
C PRO A 155 -14.78 -4.26 9.39
N LYS A 156 -15.35 -5.16 8.58
CA LYS A 156 -15.96 -4.77 7.31
C LYS A 156 -17.16 -3.90 7.64
N GLU A 157 -17.01 -2.58 7.56
CA GLU A 157 -18.16 -1.69 7.58
C GLU A 157 -18.98 -2.00 6.32
N ASP A 158 -20.13 -2.65 6.50
CA ASP A 158 -21.19 -2.53 5.50
C ASP A 158 -21.44 -1.04 5.28
N PRO A 159 -21.52 -0.56 4.02
CA PRO A 159 -21.78 0.84 3.77
C PRO A 159 -23.10 1.21 4.46
N LYS A 160 -23.01 1.94 5.57
CA LYS A 160 -24.20 2.47 6.25
C LYS A 160 -24.98 3.27 5.20
N PRO A 161 -26.27 2.94 4.96
CA PRO A 161 -27.08 3.73 4.04
C PRO A 161 -27.24 5.13 4.61
N GLY A 162 -26.67 6.13 3.94
CA GLY A 162 -27.05 7.52 4.11
C GLY A 162 -26.11 8.38 4.95
N PHE A 163 -25.12 8.97 4.27
CA PHE A 163 -25.05 10.43 4.22
C PHE A 163 -24.31 10.83 2.94
N GLN A 164 -25.07 11.00 1.86
CA GLN A 164 -24.61 11.73 0.68
C GLN A 164 -25.06 13.18 0.85
N PRO A 165 -24.19 14.13 1.25
CA PRO A 165 -24.52 15.53 1.03
C PRO A 165 -24.55 15.73 -0.49
N LYS A 166 -25.76 15.75 -1.07
CA LYS A 166 -25.93 16.21 -2.45
C LYS A 166 -25.50 17.67 -2.46
N GLY A 167 -24.28 17.91 -2.94
CA GLY A 167 -23.78 19.26 -3.19
C GLY A 167 -24.78 20.00 -4.07
N ALA A 168 -25.32 21.09 -3.55
CA ALA A 168 -26.11 22.01 -4.34
C ALA A 168 -25.18 22.62 -5.40
N THR A 169 -25.52 22.45 -6.66
CA THR A 169 -24.96 23.26 -7.75
C THR A 169 -25.16 24.74 -7.44
N PRO A 170 -24.12 25.58 -7.46
CA PRO A 170 -24.28 27.02 -7.38
C PRO A 170 -25.19 27.50 -8.51
N ALA A 171 -26.17 28.34 -8.20
CA ALA A 171 -26.99 28.99 -9.21
C ALA A 171 -26.13 29.99 -9.99
N ASP A 172 -25.74 29.63 -11.21
CA ASP A 172 -25.19 30.59 -12.17
C ASP A 172 -26.25 31.65 -12.47
N GLY A 173 -25.85 32.92 -12.30
CA GLY A 173 -26.72 34.06 -12.46
C GLY A 173 -27.18 34.25 -13.90
N ALA A 174 -28.50 34.28 -14.11
CA ALA A 174 -29.13 34.97 -15.22
C ALA A 174 -30.57 35.33 -14.83
N GLY A 175 -30.90 36.62 -14.92
CA GLY A 175 -32.14 37.19 -14.41
C GLY A 175 -33.41 36.78 -15.17
N GLY A 176 -34.55 36.91 -14.49
CA GLY A 176 -35.86 36.82 -15.13
C GLY A 176 -37.02 36.59 -14.17
N LYS A 177 -37.67 37.69 -13.75
CA LYS A 177 -39.10 37.88 -13.39
C LYS A 177 -39.81 36.85 -12.50
N GLN A 178 -40.22 37.33 -11.33
CA GLN A 178 -41.20 36.74 -10.42
C GLN A 178 -42.60 36.59 -11.04
N ASP A 179 -43.25 35.45 -10.76
CA ASP A 179 -44.71 35.30 -10.69
C ASP A 179 -45.04 34.37 -9.48
N PRO A 180 -45.98 34.71 -8.58
CA PRO A 180 -46.11 34.10 -7.27
C PRO A 180 -47.18 33.01 -7.25
N GLY A 181 -46.78 31.76 -7.07
CA GLY A 181 -47.75 30.70 -6.81
C GLY A 181 -47.22 29.29 -7.03
N LYS A 182 -46.46 28.77 -6.06
CA LYS A 182 -46.53 27.38 -5.54
C LYS A 182 -45.34 27.09 -4.62
N GLY A 183 -45.62 27.01 -3.32
CA GLY A 183 -44.94 26.16 -2.34
C GLY A 183 -43.41 26.20 -2.30
N GLU A 184 -42.83 27.34 -1.90
CA GLU A 184 -41.44 27.35 -1.44
C GLU A 184 -41.35 26.87 0.02
N PRO A 185 -40.42 25.95 0.36
CA PRO A 185 -40.08 25.70 1.75
C PRO A 185 -39.49 26.99 2.33
N ASN A 186 -40.18 27.57 3.30
CA ASN A 186 -39.72 28.76 4.00
C ASN A 186 -38.52 28.39 4.88
N TYR A 187 -37.32 28.47 4.31
CA TYR A 187 -36.04 28.24 4.98
C TYR A 187 -35.88 29.11 6.23
N GLY A 188 -36.51 30.29 6.27
CA GLY A 188 -36.57 31.15 7.45
C GLY A 188 -37.35 30.51 8.62
N LYS A 189 -38.45 29.81 8.34
CA LYS A 189 -39.21 29.04 9.34
C LYS A 189 -38.45 27.82 9.84
N ILE A 190 -37.73 27.11 8.96
CA ILE A 190 -36.94 25.92 9.34
C ILE A 190 -35.72 26.33 10.18
N ALA A 191 -35.03 27.41 9.80
CA ALA A 191 -33.93 27.98 10.59
C ALA A 191 -34.42 28.51 11.95
N ALA A 192 -35.61 29.10 12.01
CA ALA A 192 -36.22 29.54 13.26
C ALA A 192 -36.65 28.36 14.15
N GLN A 193 -37.22 27.29 13.60
CA GLN A 193 -37.59 26.08 14.36
C GLN A 193 -36.37 25.34 14.89
N ASN A 194 -35.30 25.21 14.11
CA ASN A 194 -34.05 24.61 14.60
C ASN A 194 -33.37 25.48 15.67
N LYS A 195 -33.37 26.82 15.54
CA LYS A 195 -32.87 27.70 16.60
C LYS A 195 -33.73 27.70 17.87
N SER A 196 -35.02 27.42 17.76
CA SER A 196 -35.94 27.40 18.90
C SER A 196 -35.83 26.10 19.70
N ALA A 197 -35.48 24.98 19.04
CA ALA A 197 -35.31 23.67 19.68
C ALA A 197 -34.02 23.55 20.52
N ASP A 198 -32.99 24.34 20.20
CA ASP A 198 -31.68 24.29 20.91
C ASP A 198 -31.57 25.22 22.13
N ASN A 199 -32.65 25.91 22.52
CA ASN A 199 -32.57 26.95 23.55
C ASN A 199 -32.70 26.45 25.00
N GLU A 200 -32.96 25.15 25.22
CA GLU A 200 -32.96 24.54 26.57
C GLU A 200 -31.56 24.25 27.11
N GLY A 201 -30.60 23.94 26.23
CA GLY A 201 -29.20 23.73 26.61
C GLY A 201 -28.46 25.05 26.86
N LEU A 202 -28.79 26.09 26.10
CA LEU A 202 -28.17 27.41 26.20
C LEU A 202 -28.58 28.20 27.45
N SER A 203 -29.80 27.99 27.97
CA SER A 203 -30.25 28.57 29.23
C SER A 203 -29.54 27.94 30.44
N LYS A 204 -29.43 26.61 30.48
CA LYS A 204 -28.66 25.88 31.51
C LYS A 204 -27.17 26.18 31.47
N ALA A 205 -26.60 26.41 30.29
CA ALA A 205 -25.20 26.82 30.14
C ALA A 205 -24.94 28.27 30.59
N ARG A 206 -25.94 29.15 30.55
CA ARG A 206 -25.83 30.53 31.07
C ARG A 206 -25.97 30.59 32.59
N GLU A 207 -26.84 29.79 33.19
CA GLU A 207 -27.01 29.75 34.66
C GLU A 207 -25.77 29.19 35.38
N SER A 208 -25.07 28.25 34.76
CA SER A 208 -23.85 27.63 35.31
C SER A 208 -22.59 28.50 35.21
N TYR A 209 -22.61 29.60 34.44
CA TYR A 209 -21.47 30.51 34.29
C TYR A 209 -21.50 31.70 35.25
N PHE A 210 -22.61 31.94 35.95
CA PHE A 210 -22.79 33.08 36.87
C PHE A 210 -23.18 32.67 38.30
N GLN A 211 -22.98 31.41 38.69
CA GLN A 211 -23.01 30.96 40.08
C GLN A 211 -21.61 30.64 40.59
#